data_AF-A0A2T2TMC1-F1
#
_entry.id   AF-A0A2T2TMC1-F1
#
_cell.length_a   1.000
_cell.length_b   1.000
_cell.length_c   1.000
_cell.angle_alpha   90.00
_cell.angle_beta   90.00
_cell.angle_gamma   90.00
#
_symmetry.space_group_name_H-M   'P 1'
#
loop_
_entity.id
_entity.type
_entity.pdbx_description
1 polymer ?
#
loop_
_entity_poly.entity_id
_entity_poly.type
_entity_poly.pdbx_seq_one_letter_code
_entity_poly.pdbx_strand_id
1 'polypeptide(L)' 'SGGASGENDLQQVVRTAVVNKRAGGIGLITGRKSFQKPMDDGIKILNAVQDVYLDDDITIA' A
#
# COMPACT_ATOMS: atom_id res chain seq x y z
N SER A 1 6.44 -3.35 0.76
CA SER A 1 6.82 -4.29 -0.31
C SER A 1 5.77 -5.39 -0.41
N GLY A 2 5.77 -6.18 -1.49
CA GLY A 2 4.89 -7.33 -1.68
C GLY A 2 5.31 -8.56 -0.87
N GLY A 3 5.69 -8.36 0.40
CA GLY A 3 6.08 -9.43 1.33
C GLY A 3 4.96 -10.43 1.59
N ALA A 4 5.17 -11.35 2.55
CA ALA A 4 4.14 -12.31 2.93
C ALA A 4 2.84 -11.60 3.39
N SER A 5 1.71 -12.25 3.14
CA SER A 5 0.40 -11.82 3.63
C SER A 5 0.25 -12.22 5.11
N GLY A 6 -0.40 -11.35 5.89
CA GLY A 6 -0.68 -11.53 7.32
C GLY A 6 -1.93 -10.77 7.74
N GLU A 7 -2.25 -10.78 9.04
CA GLU A 7 -3.50 -10.19 9.54
C GLU A 7 -3.56 -8.66 9.36
N ASN A 8 -2.42 -7.98 9.51
CA ASN A 8 -2.34 -6.52 9.46
C ASN A 8 -1.85 -6.00 8.11
N ASP A 9 -2.21 -6.67 7.01
CA ASP A 9 -1.69 -6.32 5.70
C ASP A 9 -2.03 -4.87 5.34
N LEU A 10 -3.30 -4.45 5.43
CA LEU A 10 -3.75 -3.10 5.09
C LEU A 10 -2.87 -2.01 5.74
N GLN A 11 -2.71 -2.07 7.06
CA GLN A 11 -1.93 -1.08 7.82
C GLN A 11 -0.45 -1.11 7.40
N GLN A 12 0.11 -2.29 7.16
CA GLN A 12 1.50 -2.43 6.71
C GLN A 12 1.71 -1.85 5.31
N VAL A 13 0.78 -2.08 4.37
CA VAL A 13 0.91 -1.58 3.00
C VAL A 13 0.77 -0.06 2.97
N VAL A 14 -0.21 0.50 3.69
CA VAL A 14 -0.39 1.96 3.81
C VAL A 14 0.86 2.60 4.42
N ARG A 15 1.31 2.11 5.59
CA ARG A 15 2.53 2.65 6.23
C ARG A 15 3.73 2.61 5.28
N THR A 16 3.90 1.50 4.57
CA THR A 16 5.02 1.36 3.63
C THR A 16 4.87 2.31 2.44
N ALA A 17 3.65 2.49 1.90
CA ALA A 17 3.39 3.40 0.80
C ALA A 17 3.69 4.85 1.19
N VAL A 18 3.27 5.27 2.38
CA VAL A 18 3.54 6.62 2.91
C VAL A 18 5.05 6.84 3.01
N VAL A 19 5.78 5.93 3.65
CA VAL A 19 7.24 6.03 3.79
C VAL A 19 7.92 6.08 2.41
N ASN A 20 7.49 5.25 1.46
CA ASN A 20 8.07 5.20 0.12
C ASN A 20 7.82 6.50 -0.66
N LYS A 21 6.58 7.01 -0.65
CA LYS A 21 6.22 8.28 -1.31
C LYS A 21 7.00 9.45 -0.71
N ARG A 22 7.06 9.54 0.62
CA ARG A 22 7.82 10.58 1.33
C ARG A 22 9.32 10.52 1.02
N ALA A 23 9.85 9.35 0.65
CA ALA A 23 11.22 9.17 0.19
C ALA A 23 11.42 9.43 -1.31
N GLY A 24 10.39 9.89 -2.04
CA GLY A 24 10.44 10.18 -3.48
C GLY A 24 10.13 8.97 -4.39
N GLY A 25 9.70 7.84 -3.84
CA GLY A 25 9.32 6.66 -4.61
C GLY A 25 7.96 6.83 -5.31
N ILE A 26 7.80 6.19 -6.48
CA ILE A 26 6.63 6.36 -7.36
C ILE A 26 5.91 5.01 -7.52
N GLY A 27 5.07 4.68 -6.55
CA GLY A 27 4.29 3.44 -6.52
C GLY A 27 4.82 2.38 -5.56
N LEU A 28 4.02 1.34 -5.33
CA LEU A 28 4.35 0.25 -4.41
C LEU A 28 3.87 -1.10 -4.96
N ILE A 29 4.76 -2.09 -4.97
CA ILE A 29 4.42 -3.48 -5.34
C ILE A 29 3.77 -4.17 -4.13
N THR A 30 2.54 -4.68 -4.31
CA THR A 30 1.72 -5.26 -3.20
C THR A 30 1.27 -6.70 -3.43
N GLY A 31 1.42 -7.22 -4.66
CA GLY A 31 1.22 -8.62 -5.09
C GLY A 31 0.55 -9.55 -4.07
N ARG A 32 1.35 -10.33 -3.33
CA ARG A 32 0.85 -11.33 -2.37
C ARG A 32 -0.12 -10.77 -1.33
N LYS A 33 0.13 -9.57 -0.79
CA LYS A 33 -0.73 -8.94 0.22
C LYS A 33 -2.11 -8.58 -0.34
N SER A 34 -2.21 -8.29 -1.64
CA SER A 34 -3.48 -7.96 -2.29
C SER A 34 -4.19 -9.19 -2.88
N PHE A 35 -3.44 -10.12 -3.48
CA PHE A 35 -4.01 -11.25 -4.23
C PHE A 35 -4.16 -12.55 -3.43
N GLN A 36 -3.61 -12.64 -2.21
CA GLN A 36 -3.81 -13.80 -1.31
C GLN A 36 -4.89 -13.53 -0.24
N LYS A 37 -5.69 -12.48 -0.41
CA LYS A 37 -6.83 -12.13 0.45
C LYS A 37 -8.16 -12.42 -0.26
N PRO A 38 -9.28 -12.51 0.49
CA PRO A 38 -10.61 -12.41 -0.11
C PRO A 38 -10.69 -11.19 -1.04
N MET A 39 -11.45 -11.30 -2.13
CA MET A 39 -11.50 -10.28 -3.20
C MET A 39 -11.72 -8.87 -2.65
N ASP A 40 -12.71 -8.70 -1.78
CA ASP A 40 -13.05 -7.39 -1.20
C ASP A 40 -11.90 -6.79 -0.39
N ASP A 41 -11.16 -7.63 0.34
CA ASP A 41 -10.02 -7.18 1.12
C ASP A 41 -8.82 -6.84 0.23
N GLY A 42 -8.61 -7.62 -0.83
CA GLY A 42 -7.61 -7.34 -1.86
C GLY A 42 -7.85 -6.00 -2.56
N ILE A 43 -9.11 -5.72 -2.93
CA ILE A 43 -9.54 -4.44 -3.52
C ILE A 43 -9.25 -3.29 -2.56
N LYS A 44 -9.64 -3.42 -1.27
CA LYS A 44 -9.35 -2.40 -0.26
C LYS A 44 -7.86 -2.09 -0.14
N ILE A 45 -7.01 -3.13 -0.17
CA ILE A 45 -5.56 -2.95 -0.11
C ILE A 45 -5.03 -2.20 -1.34
N LEU A 46 -5.49 -2.55 -2.54
CA LEU A 46 -5.07 -1.87 -3.78
C LEU A 46 -5.51 -0.41 -3.80
N ASN A 47 -6.75 -0.11 -3.39
CA ASN A 47 -7.25 1.26 -3.35
C ASN A 47 -6.51 2.10 -2.29
N ALA A 48 -6.33 1.57 -1.08
CA ALA A 48 -5.63 2.31 -0.03
C ALA A 48 -4.19 2.71 -0.40
N VAL A 49 -3.51 1.90 -1.21
CA VAL A 49 -2.18 2.26 -1.72
C VAL A 49 -2.25 3.34 -2.80
N GLN A 50 -3.26 3.28 -3.68
CA GLN A 50 -3.49 4.33 -4.66
C GLN A 50 -3.84 5.66 -3.99
N ASP A 51 -4.69 5.64 -2.96
CA ASP A 51 -5.05 6.82 -2.16
C ASP A 51 -3.78 7.52 -1.64
N VAL A 52 -2.81 6.76 -1.10
CA VAL A 52 -1.53 7.33 -0.66
C VAL A 52 -0.76 8.03 -1.79
N TYR A 53 -0.71 7.46 -2.99
CA TYR A 53 0.02 8.07 -4.11
C TYR A 53 -0.73 9.24 -4.74
N LEU A 54 -2.06 9.27 -4.66
CA LEU A 54 -2.91 10.35 -5.14
C LEU A 54 -3.11 11.48 -4.13
N ASP A 55 -2.80 11.26 -2.85
CA ASP A 55 -2.95 12.27 -1.79
C ASP A 55 -1.82 13.32 -1.83
N ASP A 56 -2.15 14.54 -2.24
CA ASP A 56 -1.21 15.66 -2.36
C ASP A 56 -0.64 16.15 -1.01
N ASP A 57 -1.28 15.82 0.12
CA ASP A 57 -0.78 16.19 1.46
C ASP A 57 0.42 15.32 1.87
N ILE A 58 0.62 14.17 1.22
CA ILE A 58 1.78 13.29 1.46
C ILE A 58 2.94 13.74 0.58
N THR A 59 3.64 14.78 1.04
CA THR A 59 4.79 15.35 0.32
C THR A 59 6.07 14.56 0.54
N ILE A 60 7.07 14.79 -0.33
CA ILE A 60 8.45 14.39 -0.08
C ILE A 60 8.98 15.13 1.17
N ALA A 61 9.76 14.44 2.00
CA ALA A 61 10.33 14.96 3.24
C ALA A 61 11.66 15.71 3.02
#